data_AF-A0A662UJZ4-F1
#
_entry.id   AF-A0A662UJZ4-F1
#
_cell.length_a   1.000
_cell.length_b   1.000
_cell.length_c   1.000
_cell.angle_alpha   90.00
_cell.angle_beta   90.00
_cell.angle_gamma   90.00
#
_symmetry.space_group_name_H-M   'P 1'
#
loop_
_entity.id
_entity.type
_entity.pdbx_description
1 polymer ?
#
loop_
_entity_poly.entity_id
_entity_poly.type
_entity_poly.pdbx_seq_one_letter_code
_entity_poly.pdbx_strand_id
1 'polypeptide(L)'
;MAVEELRVGGSVKLRGPIKLNIVEVSGSLRAEGDIEVNTLKTSGSASVDGNLKAGEIRVAGSLKVSGSMNADELEISGSAKVGERIKAETVEISGSLKAGEVVARDIRVSGSLKAERIQGETVVIEKKSKIRGLLVCCEVEVGRDAEVERIIANKAVVRRNAEVDYIEARVVVVERGAVVDRLKYVEKADIHRDAEVYDEEKIQDLSVKIDCSLI
;
A
#
# COMPACT_ATOMS: atom_id res chain seq x y z
N MET A 1 -23.48 -11.27 -25.87
CA MET A 1 -22.56 -10.22 -26.32
C MET A 1 -21.89 -9.66 -25.08
N ALA A 2 -20.68 -10.12 -24.75
CA ALA A 2 -19.87 -9.47 -23.74
C ALA A 2 -19.36 -8.17 -24.36
N VAL A 3 -19.61 -7.03 -23.72
CA VAL A 3 -18.95 -5.79 -24.13
C VAL A 3 -17.48 -5.94 -23.77
N GLU A 4 -16.62 -5.96 -24.78
CA GLU A 4 -15.18 -6.19 -24.58
C GLU A 4 -14.50 -4.93 -24.03
N GLU A 5 -14.99 -3.75 -24.40
CA GLU A 5 -14.34 -2.49 -24.03
C GLU A 5 -15.38 -1.39 -23.74
N LEU A 6 -15.17 -0.65 -22.65
CA LEU A 6 -15.92 0.56 -22.33
C LEU A 6 -14.96 1.74 -22.19
N ARG A 7 -15.15 2.76 -23.03
CA ARG A 7 -14.45 4.05 -22.93
C ARG A 7 -15.39 5.13 -22.43
N VAL A 8 -14.96 5.88 -21.42
CA VAL A 8 -15.74 6.96 -20.81
C VAL A 8 -15.00 8.29 -20.98
N GLY A 9 -15.36 9.07 -22.00
CA GLY A 9 -14.84 10.43 -22.19
C GLY A 9 -15.69 11.52 -21.52
N GLY A 10 -16.99 11.28 -21.35
CA GLY A 10 -17.93 12.17 -20.67
C GLY A 10 -18.29 11.67 -19.27
N SER A 11 -19.56 11.74 -18.90
CA SER A 11 -20.07 11.15 -17.66
C SER A 11 -20.91 9.91 -17.96
N VAL A 12 -20.59 8.78 -17.35
CA VAL A 12 -21.34 7.52 -17.48
C VAL A 12 -21.74 7.01 -16.10
N LYS A 13 -23.00 6.58 -16.01
CA LYS A 13 -23.54 5.92 -14.83
C LYS A 13 -23.98 4.51 -15.20
N LEU A 14 -23.41 3.52 -14.53
CA LEU A 14 -23.73 2.11 -14.71
C LEU A 14 -24.49 1.61 -13.48
N ARG A 15 -25.53 0.80 -13.70
CA ARG A 15 -26.37 0.23 -12.65
C ARG A 15 -26.21 -1.29 -12.61
N GLY A 16 -26.09 -1.84 -11.42
CA GLY A 16 -25.91 -3.27 -11.20
C GLY A 16 -24.47 -3.73 -11.42
N PRO A 17 -24.21 -5.03 -11.24
CA PRO A 17 -22.88 -5.61 -11.42
C PRO A 17 -22.46 -5.52 -12.89
N ILE A 18 -21.22 -5.13 -13.13
CA ILE A 18 -20.65 -4.92 -14.47
C ILE A 18 -19.53 -5.92 -14.70
N LYS A 19 -19.62 -6.65 -15.81
CA LYS A 19 -18.56 -7.54 -16.31
C LYS A 19 -18.13 -7.10 -17.69
N LEU A 20 -16.88 -6.66 -17.80
CA LEU A 20 -16.27 -6.17 -19.05
C LEU A 20 -14.84 -6.72 -19.13
N ASN A 21 -14.21 -6.68 -20.31
CA ASN A 21 -12.79 -7.04 -20.40
C ASN A 21 -11.91 -5.82 -20.07
N ILE A 22 -12.14 -4.68 -20.72
CA ILE A 22 -11.37 -3.43 -20.55
C ILE A 22 -12.29 -2.25 -20.23
N VAL A 23 -11.90 -1.43 -19.25
CA VAL A 23 -12.56 -0.15 -18.94
C VAL A 23 -11.53 0.96 -18.89
N GLU A 24 -11.73 1.99 -19.71
CA GLU A 24 -10.92 3.20 -19.72
C GLU A 24 -11.77 4.43 -19.39
N VAL A 25 -11.38 5.17 -18.35
CA VAL A 25 -12.11 6.34 -17.86
C VAL A 25 -11.25 7.59 -17.96
N SER A 26 -11.58 8.45 -18.93
CA SER A 26 -10.98 9.79 -19.06
C SER A 26 -11.88 10.89 -18.49
N GLY A 27 -13.20 10.65 -18.44
CA GLY A 27 -14.19 11.55 -17.86
C GLY A 27 -14.59 11.14 -16.44
N SER A 28 -15.88 10.88 -16.23
CA SER A 28 -16.42 10.44 -14.94
C SER A 28 -17.23 9.15 -15.08
N LEU A 29 -16.88 8.12 -14.31
CA LEU A 29 -17.61 6.88 -14.21
C LEU A 29 -18.19 6.72 -12.80
N ARG A 30 -19.49 6.41 -12.71
CA ARG A 30 -20.11 5.93 -11.48
C ARG A 30 -20.76 4.57 -11.70
N ALA A 31 -20.36 3.58 -10.91
CA ALA A 31 -20.97 2.26 -10.88
C ALA A 31 -21.73 2.04 -9.58
N GLU A 32 -23.05 1.84 -9.68
CA GLU A 32 -23.93 1.48 -8.57
C GLU A 32 -23.98 -0.04 -8.40
N GLY A 33 -22.83 -0.64 -8.08
CA GLY A 33 -22.67 -2.08 -7.93
C GLY A 33 -21.20 -2.53 -8.03
N ASP A 34 -21.01 -3.83 -8.12
CA ASP A 34 -19.69 -4.45 -8.28
C ASP A 34 -19.18 -4.30 -9.72
N ILE A 35 -17.86 -4.20 -9.89
CA ILE A 35 -17.19 -4.26 -11.19
C ILE A 35 -16.22 -5.44 -11.18
N GLU A 36 -16.32 -6.30 -12.19
CA GLU A 36 -15.32 -7.32 -12.50
C GLU A 36 -14.80 -7.11 -13.93
N VAL A 37 -13.50 -6.81 -14.06
CA VAL A 37 -12.84 -6.55 -15.34
C VAL A 37 -11.50 -7.28 -15.43
N ASN A 38 -10.85 -7.27 -16.59
CA ASN A 38 -9.45 -7.69 -16.66
C ASN A 38 -8.53 -6.47 -16.49
N THR A 39 -8.86 -5.34 -17.12
CA THR A 39 -8.08 -4.11 -17.03
C THR A 39 -8.97 -2.90 -16.75
N LEU A 40 -8.65 -2.13 -15.70
CA LEU A 40 -9.24 -0.83 -15.42
C LEU A 40 -8.16 0.25 -15.49
N LYS A 41 -8.35 1.25 -16.38
CA LYS A 41 -7.52 2.45 -16.44
C LYS A 41 -8.38 3.67 -16.15
N THR A 42 -7.93 4.53 -15.24
CA THR A 42 -8.63 5.79 -14.93
C THR A 42 -7.66 6.96 -14.92
N SER A 43 -7.80 7.85 -15.89
CA SER A 43 -7.16 9.17 -15.93
C SER A 43 -8.11 10.28 -15.48
N GLY A 44 -9.42 10.04 -15.55
CA GLY A 44 -10.47 10.90 -14.99
C GLY A 44 -10.84 10.53 -13.55
N SER A 45 -12.13 10.42 -13.28
CA SER A 45 -12.66 10.04 -11.95
C SER A 45 -13.58 8.83 -12.04
N ALA A 46 -13.31 7.79 -11.25
CA ALA A 46 -14.16 6.62 -11.14
C ALA A 46 -14.63 6.40 -9.71
N SER A 47 -15.92 6.10 -9.52
CA SER A 47 -16.51 5.71 -8.24
C SER A 47 -17.27 4.40 -8.38
N VAL A 48 -16.94 3.43 -7.53
CA VAL A 48 -17.58 2.12 -7.42
C VAL A 48 -18.23 2.03 -6.05
N ASP A 49 -19.56 1.92 -6.03
CA ASP A 49 -20.32 1.84 -4.77
C ASP A 49 -20.25 0.43 -4.15
N GLY A 50 -19.86 -0.59 -4.93
CA GLY A 50 -19.58 -1.96 -4.46
C GLY A 50 -18.10 -2.34 -4.44
N ASN A 51 -17.81 -3.59 -4.78
CA ASN A 51 -16.47 -4.15 -4.89
C ASN A 51 -15.88 -3.97 -6.29
N LEU A 52 -14.56 -3.92 -6.38
CA LEU A 52 -13.83 -3.89 -7.65
C LEU A 52 -12.89 -5.10 -7.73
N LYS A 53 -13.02 -5.89 -8.78
CA LYS A 53 -12.10 -6.98 -9.11
C LYS A 53 -11.51 -6.74 -10.50
N ALA A 54 -10.19 -6.79 -10.60
CA ALA A 54 -9.48 -6.68 -11.86
C ALA A 54 -8.27 -7.61 -11.91
N GLY A 55 -7.66 -7.82 -13.07
CA GLY A 55 -6.28 -8.30 -13.15
C GLY A 55 -5.32 -7.13 -12.97
N GLU A 56 -5.49 -6.08 -13.77
CA GLU A 56 -4.68 -4.86 -13.73
C GLU A 56 -5.55 -3.62 -13.44
N ILE A 57 -5.11 -2.78 -12.49
CA ILE A 57 -5.72 -1.48 -12.19
C ILE A 57 -4.65 -0.39 -12.28
N ARG A 58 -4.84 0.59 -13.18
CA ARG A 58 -4.00 1.81 -13.24
C ARG A 58 -4.82 3.06 -12.96
N VAL A 59 -4.41 3.82 -11.94
CA VAL A 59 -5.08 5.04 -11.48
C VAL A 59 -4.15 6.23 -11.64
N ALA A 60 -4.30 6.97 -12.74
CA ALA A 60 -3.64 8.26 -12.94
C ALA A 60 -4.47 9.44 -12.40
N GLY A 61 -5.80 9.32 -12.45
CA GLY A 61 -6.73 10.32 -11.93
C GLY A 61 -7.18 10.02 -10.50
N SER A 62 -8.49 9.82 -10.31
CA SER A 62 -9.08 9.49 -9.01
C SER A 62 -9.90 8.21 -9.07
N LEU A 63 -9.74 7.33 -8.09
CA LEU A 63 -10.56 6.12 -7.91
C LEU A 63 -11.13 6.07 -6.49
N LYS A 64 -12.43 5.87 -6.38
CA LYS A 64 -13.10 5.57 -5.11
C LYS A 64 -13.79 4.22 -5.20
N VAL A 65 -13.51 3.32 -4.28
CA VAL A 65 -14.21 2.04 -4.11
C VAL A 65 -14.75 2.01 -2.69
N SER A 66 -16.06 1.81 -2.53
CA SER A 66 -16.68 1.82 -1.20
C SER A 66 -16.49 0.48 -0.47
N GLY A 67 -16.48 -0.64 -1.20
CA GLY A 67 -16.17 -1.96 -0.66
C GLY A 67 -14.68 -2.31 -0.77
N SER A 68 -14.41 -3.57 -1.11
CA SER A 68 -13.07 -4.13 -1.26
C SER A 68 -12.58 -4.10 -2.72
N MET A 69 -11.25 -4.09 -2.89
CA MET A 69 -10.57 -4.13 -4.18
C MET A 69 -9.66 -5.35 -4.26
N ASN A 70 -9.81 -6.15 -5.32
CA ASN A 70 -8.93 -7.28 -5.63
C ASN A 70 -8.29 -7.05 -7.00
N ALA A 71 -6.96 -7.14 -7.07
CA ALA A 71 -6.19 -7.01 -8.31
C ALA A 71 -5.05 -8.04 -8.33
N ASP A 72 -4.44 -8.30 -9.47
CA ASP A 72 -3.11 -8.91 -9.51
C ASP A 72 -2.06 -7.78 -9.43
N GLU A 73 -2.25 -6.74 -10.24
CA GLU A 73 -1.41 -5.53 -10.28
C GLU A 73 -2.23 -4.26 -10.01
N LEU A 74 -1.78 -3.45 -9.05
CA LEU A 74 -2.37 -2.16 -8.72
C LEU A 74 -1.33 -1.04 -8.80
N GLU A 75 -1.52 -0.09 -9.71
CA GLU A 75 -0.67 1.08 -9.88
C GLU A 75 -1.47 2.37 -9.62
N ILE A 76 -1.01 3.20 -8.68
CA ILE A 76 -1.65 4.46 -8.31
C ILE A 76 -0.66 5.61 -8.45
N SER A 77 -0.77 6.32 -9.56
CA SER A 77 -0.05 7.59 -9.80
C SER A 77 -0.84 8.81 -9.33
N GLY A 78 -2.17 8.73 -9.29
CA GLY A 78 -3.07 9.80 -8.86
C GLY A 78 -3.51 9.64 -7.40
N SER A 79 -4.82 9.50 -7.19
CA SER A 79 -5.38 9.24 -5.86
C SER A 79 -6.36 8.07 -5.87
N ALA A 80 -6.28 7.22 -4.86
CA ALA A 80 -7.23 6.13 -4.67
C ALA A 80 -7.71 6.07 -3.22
N LYS A 81 -9.01 5.84 -3.04
CA LYS A 81 -9.64 5.58 -1.74
C LYS A 81 -10.45 4.30 -1.80
N VAL A 82 -10.11 3.35 -0.94
CA VAL A 82 -10.83 2.09 -0.76
C VAL A 82 -11.42 2.06 0.64
N GLY A 83 -12.70 1.72 0.77
CA GLY A 83 -13.40 1.76 2.06
C GLY A 83 -12.95 0.65 3.00
N GLU A 84 -12.74 -0.54 2.46
CA GLU A 84 -12.41 -1.74 3.20
C GLU A 84 -10.96 -2.18 2.91
N ARG A 85 -10.80 -3.30 2.20
CA ARG A 85 -9.51 -3.97 1.98
C ARG A 85 -9.08 -3.89 0.52
N ILE A 86 -7.78 -3.76 0.30
CA ILE A 86 -7.10 -4.03 -0.96
C ILE A 86 -6.37 -5.36 -0.82
N LYS A 87 -6.58 -6.28 -1.78
CA LYS A 87 -5.77 -7.49 -1.94
C LYS A 87 -5.15 -7.48 -3.33
N ALA A 88 -3.83 -7.51 -3.45
CA ALA A 88 -3.16 -7.62 -4.74
C ALA A 88 -1.84 -8.36 -4.70
N GLU A 89 -1.35 -8.93 -5.80
CA GLU A 89 0.02 -9.47 -5.79
C GLU A 89 1.04 -8.35 -5.69
N THR A 90 0.87 -7.29 -6.49
CA THR A 90 1.75 -6.13 -6.53
C THR A 90 0.98 -4.82 -6.37
N VAL A 91 1.53 -3.91 -5.55
CA VAL A 91 0.98 -2.57 -5.33
C VAL A 91 2.07 -1.53 -5.50
N GLU A 92 1.93 -0.65 -6.47
CA GLU A 92 2.81 0.50 -6.71
C GLU A 92 2.08 1.82 -6.52
N ILE A 93 2.60 2.69 -5.65
CA ILE A 93 1.95 3.95 -5.28
C ILE A 93 2.95 5.09 -5.46
N SER A 94 2.80 5.85 -6.53
CA SER A 94 3.53 7.13 -6.73
C SER A 94 2.72 8.35 -6.29
N GLY A 95 1.40 8.19 -6.12
CA GLY A 95 0.49 9.24 -5.70
C GLY A 95 0.06 9.10 -4.24
N SER A 96 -1.25 8.98 -4.03
CA SER A 96 -1.85 8.81 -2.70
C SER A 96 -2.84 7.66 -2.64
N LEU A 97 -2.69 6.79 -1.64
CA LEU A 97 -3.63 5.72 -1.35
C LEU A 97 -4.16 5.83 0.07
N LYS A 98 -5.48 5.74 0.21
CA LYS A 98 -6.14 5.53 1.50
C LYS A 98 -6.99 4.27 1.47
N ALA A 99 -6.76 3.34 2.39
CA ALA A 99 -7.53 2.12 2.54
C ALA A 99 -7.84 1.83 4.01
N GLY A 100 -8.74 0.90 4.31
CA GLY A 100 -8.82 0.31 5.64
C GLY A 100 -7.64 -0.64 5.85
N GLU A 101 -7.49 -1.61 4.95
CA GLU A 101 -6.40 -2.58 4.98
C GLU A 101 -5.77 -2.76 3.59
N VAL A 102 -4.47 -3.00 3.53
CA VAL A 102 -3.75 -3.37 2.30
C VAL A 102 -3.02 -4.68 2.54
N VAL A 103 -3.28 -5.68 1.71
CA VAL A 103 -2.60 -6.98 1.73
C VAL A 103 -2.03 -7.24 0.35
N ALA A 104 -0.71 -7.29 0.23
CA ALA A 104 -0.07 -7.61 -1.03
C ALA A 104 1.26 -8.32 -0.87
N ARG A 105 1.71 -9.09 -1.86
CA ARG A 105 3.04 -9.72 -1.78
C ARG A 105 4.13 -8.65 -1.79
N ASP A 106 4.07 -7.77 -2.79
CA ASP A 106 5.05 -6.71 -3.04
C ASP A 106 4.37 -5.33 -2.99
N ILE A 107 4.87 -4.43 -2.14
CA ILE A 107 4.37 -3.05 -2.02
C ILE A 107 5.52 -2.07 -2.23
N ARG A 108 5.39 -1.19 -3.21
CA ARG A 108 6.34 -0.09 -3.46
C ARG A 108 5.62 1.25 -3.32
N VAL A 109 6.16 2.15 -2.51
CA VAL A 109 5.56 3.47 -2.27
C VAL A 109 6.57 4.57 -2.51
N SER A 110 6.31 5.42 -3.49
CA SER A 110 7.02 6.67 -3.82
C SER A 110 6.11 7.89 -3.67
N GLY A 111 5.27 7.86 -2.64
CA GLY A 111 4.23 8.86 -2.38
C GLY A 111 3.66 8.72 -0.97
N SER A 112 2.33 8.66 -0.85
CA SER A 112 1.66 8.54 0.45
C SER A 112 0.74 7.32 0.51
N LEU A 113 0.84 6.58 1.60
CA LEU A 113 -0.04 5.46 1.92
C LEU A 113 -0.58 5.62 3.33
N LYS A 114 -1.90 5.63 3.45
CA LYS A 114 -2.59 5.59 4.75
C LYS A 114 -3.54 4.39 4.80
N ALA A 115 -3.24 3.45 5.68
CA ALA A 115 -4.15 2.36 6.02
C ALA A 115 -4.11 2.09 7.52
N GLU A 116 -5.09 1.38 8.06
CA GLU A 116 -5.04 0.93 9.45
C GLU A 116 -3.98 -0.16 9.61
N ARG A 117 -3.94 -1.07 8.63
CA ARG A 117 -3.01 -2.19 8.57
C ARG A 117 -2.52 -2.42 7.15
N ILE A 118 -1.21 -2.63 7.01
CA ILE A 118 -0.51 -2.89 5.75
C ILE A 118 0.25 -4.20 5.94
N GLN A 119 -0.04 -5.21 5.13
CA GLN A 119 0.60 -6.50 5.18
C GLN A 119 1.25 -6.82 3.84
N GLY A 120 2.52 -7.21 3.87
CA GLY A 120 3.20 -7.72 2.70
C GLY A 120 4.45 -8.52 2.97
N GLU A 121 4.91 -9.24 1.96
CA GLU A 121 6.19 -9.96 2.08
C GLU A 121 7.33 -8.95 1.99
N THR A 122 7.31 -8.13 0.94
CA THR A 122 8.31 -7.08 0.73
C THR A 122 7.64 -5.72 0.61
N VAL A 123 8.03 -4.77 1.48
CA VAL A 123 7.58 -3.39 1.41
C VAL A 123 8.78 -2.45 1.23
N VAL A 124 8.81 -1.75 0.11
CA VAL A 124 9.83 -0.74 -0.21
C VAL A 124 9.19 0.64 -0.19
N ILE A 125 9.62 1.47 0.75
CA ILE A 125 9.19 2.85 0.89
C ILE A 125 10.31 3.70 0.32
N GLU A 126 10.07 4.33 -0.81
CA GLU A 126 11.06 5.16 -1.48
C GLU A 126 11.28 6.49 -0.75
N LYS A 127 12.28 7.24 -1.22
CA LYS A 127 12.67 8.52 -0.66
C LYS A 127 11.49 9.48 -0.49
N LYS A 128 11.46 10.24 0.61
CA LYS A 128 10.45 11.28 0.88
C LYS A 128 9.00 10.79 0.86
N SER A 129 8.77 9.50 1.06
CA SER A 129 7.43 8.92 1.15
C SER A 129 6.89 8.98 2.57
N LYS A 130 5.57 8.94 2.72
CA LYS A 130 4.90 8.99 4.02
C LYS A 130 3.93 7.83 4.18
N ILE A 131 4.17 6.99 5.18
CA ILE A 131 3.31 5.85 5.49
C ILE A 131 2.68 6.04 6.87
N ARG A 132 1.36 6.00 6.94
CA ARG A 132 0.59 6.04 8.18
C ARG A 132 -0.19 4.75 8.34
N GLY A 133 -0.15 4.18 9.54
CA GLY A 133 -0.66 2.85 9.82
C GLY A 133 0.38 1.88 10.37
N LEU A 134 -0.08 0.67 10.64
CA LEU A 134 0.76 -0.44 11.10
C LEU A 134 1.19 -1.30 9.90
N LEU A 135 2.49 -1.38 9.65
CA LEU A 135 3.07 -2.35 8.72
C LEU A 135 3.35 -3.66 9.47
N VAL A 136 2.86 -4.78 8.96
CA VAL A 136 3.19 -6.14 9.42
C VAL A 136 3.69 -6.95 8.24
N CYS A 137 5.01 -7.00 8.07
CA CYS A 137 5.63 -7.45 6.83
C CYS A 137 6.87 -8.32 7.06
N CYS A 138 7.30 -9.12 6.09
CA CYS A 138 8.53 -9.91 6.25
C CYS A 138 9.77 -9.03 6.16
N GLU A 139 9.86 -8.24 5.10
CA GLU A 139 10.93 -7.28 4.89
C GLU A 139 10.37 -5.89 4.63
N VAL A 140 10.91 -4.90 5.34
CA VAL A 140 10.60 -3.48 5.12
C VAL A 140 11.90 -2.70 4.89
N GLU A 141 11.95 -1.96 3.79
CA GLU A 141 13.00 -0.98 3.53
C GLU A 141 12.40 0.43 3.54
N VAL A 142 12.80 1.23 4.52
CA VAL A 142 12.43 2.64 4.65
C VAL A 142 13.50 3.50 3.99
N GLY A 143 13.16 4.11 2.86
CA GLY A 143 14.06 4.91 2.04
C GLY A 143 14.42 6.26 2.67
N ARG A 144 15.40 6.93 2.06
CA ARG A 144 15.97 8.19 2.56
C ARG A 144 14.91 9.28 2.76
N ASP A 145 14.95 9.98 3.88
CA ASP A 145 14.01 11.08 4.20
C ASP A 145 12.52 10.65 4.22
N ALA A 146 12.22 9.35 4.36
CA ALA A 146 10.85 8.85 4.46
C ALA A 146 10.37 8.83 5.92
N GLU A 147 9.05 8.94 6.11
CA GLU A 147 8.39 8.95 7.42
C GLU A 147 7.44 7.75 7.53
N VAL A 148 7.57 6.95 8.60
CA VAL A 148 6.75 5.75 8.82
C VAL A 148 6.28 5.68 10.27
N GLU A 149 4.98 5.47 10.48
CA GLU A 149 4.41 5.44 11.83
C GLU A 149 4.83 4.18 12.62
N ARG A 150 4.49 2.97 12.14
CA ARG A 150 4.71 1.73 12.91
C ARG A 150 5.11 0.56 12.01
N ILE A 151 6.17 -0.15 12.39
CA ILE A 151 6.67 -1.33 11.68
C ILE A 151 6.77 -2.52 12.65
N ILE A 152 6.20 -3.65 12.25
CA ILE A 152 6.49 -4.97 12.83
C ILE A 152 6.99 -5.87 11.69
N ALA A 153 8.25 -6.32 11.75
CA ALA A 153 8.85 -7.06 10.63
C ALA A 153 9.84 -8.16 11.03
N ASN A 154 10.10 -9.13 10.14
CA ASN A 154 11.26 -10.00 10.36
C ASN A 154 12.55 -9.20 10.18
N LYS A 155 12.59 -8.37 9.14
CA LYS A 155 13.73 -7.51 8.83
C LYS A 155 13.25 -6.10 8.51
N ALA A 156 13.83 -5.11 9.19
CA ALA A 156 13.60 -3.69 8.90
C ALA A 156 14.92 -2.99 8.60
N VAL A 157 14.99 -2.26 7.49
CA VAL A 157 16.13 -1.42 7.12
C VAL A 157 15.68 0.02 7.05
N VAL A 158 16.23 0.88 7.91
CA VAL A 158 15.95 2.31 7.96
C VAL A 158 17.12 3.06 7.34
N ARG A 159 16.91 3.63 6.15
CA ARG A 159 17.93 4.36 5.40
C ARG A 159 18.18 5.74 6.00
N ARG A 160 19.22 6.40 5.49
CA ARG A 160 19.68 7.71 5.99
C ARG A 160 18.55 8.73 6.15
N ASN A 161 18.55 9.44 7.27
CA ASN A 161 17.59 10.51 7.59
C ASN A 161 16.11 10.10 7.53
N ALA A 162 15.79 8.81 7.51
CA ALA A 162 14.42 8.37 7.64
C ALA A 162 13.96 8.44 9.10
N GLU A 163 12.68 8.66 9.30
CA GLU A 163 12.05 8.80 10.62
C GLU A 163 11.00 7.70 10.81
N VAL A 164 11.09 6.98 11.92
CA VAL A 164 10.13 5.91 12.25
C VAL A 164 9.72 5.98 13.72
N ASP A 165 8.42 6.10 14.01
CA ASP A 165 7.95 6.28 15.40
C ASP A 165 8.08 4.97 16.22
N TYR A 166 7.89 3.82 15.59
CA TYR A 166 7.99 2.52 16.27
C TYR A 166 8.44 1.41 15.34
N ILE A 167 9.43 0.66 15.79
CA ILE A 167 9.90 -0.56 15.13
C ILE A 167 9.90 -1.70 16.13
N GLU A 168 9.38 -2.84 15.70
CA GLU A 168 9.57 -4.13 16.34
C GLU A 168 10.03 -5.15 15.28
N ALA A 169 11.27 -5.61 15.36
CA ALA A 169 11.79 -6.51 14.32
C ALA A 169 12.73 -7.60 14.81
N ARG A 170 12.85 -8.71 14.08
CA ARG A 170 13.88 -9.71 14.46
C ARG A 170 15.28 -9.16 14.20
N VAL A 171 15.47 -8.59 13.02
CA VAL A 171 16.70 -7.92 12.62
C VAL A 171 16.38 -6.49 12.17
N VAL A 172 17.12 -5.52 12.70
CA VAL A 172 17.00 -4.12 12.31
C VAL A 172 18.35 -3.55 11.92
N VAL A 173 18.37 -2.73 10.86
CA VAL A 173 19.53 -1.93 10.45
C VAL A 173 19.09 -0.48 10.39
N VAL A 174 19.78 0.40 11.12
CA VAL A 174 19.49 1.84 11.17
C VAL A 174 20.70 2.61 10.66
N GLU A 175 20.55 3.27 9.52
CA GLU A 175 21.63 4.01 8.87
C GLU A 175 21.83 5.41 9.45
N ARG A 176 22.92 6.05 9.01
CA ARG A 176 23.35 7.40 9.42
C ARG A 176 22.22 8.42 9.36
N GLY A 177 22.00 9.15 10.46
CA GLY A 177 21.05 10.26 10.55
C GLY A 177 19.59 9.84 10.64
N ALA A 178 19.29 8.53 10.58
CA ALA A 178 17.93 8.06 10.81
C ALA A 178 17.53 8.24 12.28
N VAL A 179 16.24 8.46 12.50
CA VAL A 179 15.63 8.67 13.81
C VAL A 179 14.58 7.58 14.06
N VAL A 180 14.66 6.92 15.21
CA VAL A 180 13.67 5.94 15.65
C VAL A 180 13.25 6.24 17.08
N ASP A 181 11.97 6.52 17.31
CA ASP A 181 11.49 6.86 18.66
C ASP A 181 11.53 5.65 19.59
N ARG A 182 11.04 4.50 19.12
CA ARG A 182 11.06 3.25 19.89
C ARG A 182 11.47 2.08 19.02
N LEU A 183 12.48 1.35 19.45
CA LEU A 183 13.05 0.21 18.74
C LEU A 183 13.06 -1.02 19.65
N LYS A 184 12.30 -2.04 19.25
CA LYS A 184 12.35 -3.37 19.85
C LYS A 184 12.95 -4.38 18.89
N TYR A 185 13.88 -5.20 19.36
CA TYR A 185 14.50 -6.23 18.51
C TYR A 185 14.69 -7.58 19.18
N VAL A 186 14.68 -8.66 18.39
CA VAL A 186 14.85 -10.04 18.89
C VAL A 186 16.30 -10.53 18.72
N GLU A 187 16.83 -10.49 17.51
CA GLU A 187 18.10 -11.13 17.16
C GLU A 187 19.24 -10.11 17.14
N LYS A 188 19.14 -9.10 16.27
CA LYS A 188 20.21 -8.13 16.04
C LYS A 188 19.66 -6.73 15.73
N ALA A 189 20.26 -5.72 16.34
CA ALA A 189 20.18 -4.33 15.90
C ALA A 189 21.56 -3.84 15.46
N ASP A 190 21.64 -3.30 14.25
CA ASP A 190 22.84 -2.68 13.67
C ASP A 190 22.59 -1.18 13.48
N ILE A 191 23.02 -0.38 14.46
CA ILE A 191 22.70 1.04 14.54
C ILE A 191 23.95 1.85 14.25
N HIS A 192 23.90 2.68 13.21
CA HIS A 192 25.01 3.58 12.90
C HIS A 192 25.22 4.59 14.04
N ARG A 193 26.48 4.92 14.34
CA ARG A 193 26.87 5.87 15.41
C ARG A 193 26.29 7.30 15.31
N ASP A 194 25.71 7.66 14.17
CA ASP A 194 25.13 8.98 13.91
C ASP A 194 23.60 8.86 13.75
N ALA A 195 23.00 7.72 14.10
CA ALA A 195 21.56 7.54 14.17
C ALA A 195 21.06 7.86 15.58
N GLU A 196 19.82 8.31 15.70
CA GLU A 196 19.19 8.62 16.97
C GLU A 196 18.10 7.59 17.27
N VAL A 197 18.27 6.82 18.34
CA VAL A 197 17.27 5.87 18.84
C VAL A 197 16.98 6.21 20.29
N TYR A 198 15.75 6.59 20.60
CA TYR A 198 15.41 7.12 21.93
C TYR A 198 15.12 6.03 22.97
N ASP A 199 14.40 4.98 22.58
CA ASP A 199 14.07 3.84 23.44
C ASP A 199 14.43 2.53 22.73
N GLU A 200 15.47 1.84 23.20
CA GLU A 200 15.94 0.57 22.65
C GLU A 200 15.69 -0.57 23.65
N GLU A 201 14.95 -1.60 23.22
CA GLU A 201 14.63 -2.78 24.04
C GLU A 201 14.87 -4.08 23.27
N LYS A 202 15.63 -5.01 23.86
CA LYS A 202 15.72 -6.38 23.35
C LYS A 202 14.57 -7.23 23.89
N ILE A 203 13.79 -7.84 23.00
CA ILE A 203 12.62 -8.66 23.34
C ILE A 203 12.85 -10.15 22.98
N GLN A 204 12.02 -11.04 23.53
CA GLN A 204 12.15 -12.49 23.30
C GLN A 204 11.56 -12.94 21.96
N ASP A 205 10.45 -12.33 21.55
CA ASP A 205 9.76 -12.62 20.29
C ASP A 205 8.89 -11.43 19.88
N LEU A 206 8.44 -11.43 18.63
CA LEU A 206 7.51 -10.43 18.11
C LEU A 206 6.12 -10.57 18.75
N SER A 207 5.46 -9.44 18.98
CA SER A 207 4.08 -9.30 19.46
C SER A 207 3.04 -9.86 18.49
N VAL A 208 3.40 -10.01 17.21
CA VAL A 208 2.52 -10.53 16.15
C VAL A 208 3.27 -11.56 15.31
N LYS A 209 2.57 -12.64 14.94
CA LYS A 209 3.07 -13.60 13.95
C LYS A 209 3.02 -12.98 12.55
N ILE A 210 4.15 -12.99 11.86
CA ILE A 210 4.27 -12.53 10.49
C ILE A 210 4.09 -13.73 9.55
N ASP A 211 3.22 -13.56 8.56
CA ASP A 211 3.04 -14.52 7.47
C ASP A 211 3.84 -14.05 6.25
N CYS A 212 4.73 -14.91 5.76
CA CYS A 212 5.59 -14.67 4.59
C CYS A 212 5.20 -15.51 3.39
N SER A 213 3.96 -15.98 3.35
CA SER A 213 3.37 -16.69 2.21
C SER A 213 2.01 -16.05 1.94
N LEU A 214 2.06 -14.75 1.66
CA LEU A 214 0.87 -13.95 1.44
C LEU A 214 0.39 -14.16 0.00
N ILE A 215 -0.86 -14.61 -0.10
CA ILE A 215 -1.69 -14.79 -1.32
C ILE A 215 -1.56 -16.17 -1.96
#